data_AF-A0A158D1Q2-F1
#
_entry.id   AF-A0A158D1Q2-F1
#
_cell.length_a   1.000
_cell.length_b   1.000
_cell.length_c   1.000
_cell.angle_alpha   90.00
_cell.angle_beta   90.00
_cell.angle_gamma   90.00
#
_symmetry.space_group_name_H-M   'P 1'
#
loop_
_entity.id
_entity.type
_entity.pdbx_description
1 polymer ?
#
loop_
_entity_poly.entity_id
_entity_poly.type
_entity_poly.pdbx_seq_one_letter_code
_entity_poly.pdbx_strand_id
1 'polypeptide(L)'
;MNKLRISVDAHGHATLSQLVQISEHCGNRARLLTSLVNIVAAPGGFERFCAYPETVRRDMLELMRSVAEEQLPLIAALEEHATKSGYERGAQAAREVLVHEEQAANSALHYDAENQPAQLLIPH
;
A
#
# COMPACT_ATOMS: atom_id res chain seq x y z
N MET A 1 21.51 1.20 -11.08
CA MET A 1 21.21 0.13 -12.04
C MET A 1 20.20 -0.80 -11.40
N ASN A 2 18.95 -0.79 -11.88
CA ASN A 2 17.89 -1.64 -11.32
C ASN A 2 18.20 -3.11 -11.62
N LYS A 3 18.11 -3.98 -10.61
CA LYS A 3 18.46 -5.40 -10.69
C LYS A 3 17.42 -6.12 -11.55
N LEU A 4 17.73 -6.29 -12.84
CA LEU A 4 16.99 -7.18 -13.75
C LEU A 4 17.30 -8.63 -13.36
N ARG A 5 16.25 -9.42 -13.15
CA ARG A 5 16.30 -10.86 -12.88
C ARG A 5 15.61 -11.59 -14.02
N ILE A 6 16.35 -12.47 -14.67
CA ILE A 6 15.79 -13.41 -15.65
C ILE A 6 15.51 -14.70 -14.89
N SER A 7 14.27 -15.17 -14.95
CA SER A 7 13.83 -16.48 -14.46
C SER A 7 13.22 -17.28 -15.60
N VAL A 8 13.17 -18.61 -15.46
CA VAL A 8 12.44 -19.47 -16.38
C VAL A 8 11.29 -20.08 -15.59
N ASP A 9 10.07 -19.95 -16.09
CA ASP A 9 8.89 -20.49 -15.41
C ASP A 9 8.78 -22.02 -15.59
N ALA A 10 7.78 -22.63 -14.93
CA ALA A 10 7.55 -24.07 -15.00
C ALA A 10 7.19 -24.60 -16.40
N HIS A 11 6.90 -23.71 -17.37
CA HIS A 11 6.51 -24.02 -18.74
C HIS A 11 7.67 -23.78 -19.72
N GLY A 12 8.84 -23.35 -19.22
CA GLY A 12 10.04 -23.09 -20.02
C GLY A 12 10.08 -21.67 -20.61
N HIS A 13 9.21 -20.76 -20.20
CA HIS A 13 9.23 -19.37 -20.68
C HIS A 13 10.19 -18.52 -19.85
N ALA A 14 11.04 -17.76 -20.55
CA ALA A 14 11.91 -16.78 -19.92
C ALA A 14 11.10 -15.56 -19.47
N THR A 15 11.05 -15.32 -18.17
CA THR A 15 10.43 -14.15 -17.54
C THR A 15 11.51 -13.17 -17.11
N LEU A 16 11.45 -11.95 -17.66
CA LEU A 16 12.29 -10.84 -17.24
C LEU A 16 11.53 -10.07 -16.14
N SER A 17 12.07 -10.11 -14.93
CA SER A 17 11.53 -9.40 -13.77
C SER A 17 12.47 -8.27 -13.38
N GLN A 18 11.93 -7.11 -13.08
CA GLN A 18 12.70 -5.97 -12.57
C GLN A 18 12.23 -5.68 -11.15
N LEU A 19 13.17 -5.63 -10.21
CA LEU A 19 12.85 -5.17 -8.86
C LEU A 19 12.71 -3.64 -8.90
N VAL A 20 11.47 -3.15 -8.81
CA VAL A 20 11.13 -1.73 -8.73
C VAL A 20 10.31 -1.52 -7.46
N GLN A 21 10.54 -0.43 -6.74
CA GLN A 21 9.67 -0.08 -5.62
C GLN A 21 8.26 0.19 -6.15
N ILE A 22 7.24 -0.42 -5.53
CA ILE A 22 5.85 -0.27 -5.98
C ILE A 22 5.45 1.21 -6.05
N SER A 23 5.87 2.02 -5.08
CA SER A 23 5.65 3.48 -5.08
C SER A 23 6.21 4.18 -6.32
N GLU A 24 7.45 3.87 -6.70
CA GLU A 24 8.11 4.42 -7.89
C GLU A 24 7.40 3.96 -9.17
N HIS A 25 7.05 2.66 -9.24
CA HIS A 25 6.34 2.09 -10.38
C HIS A 25 4.96 2.73 -10.57
N CYS A 26 4.15 2.82 -9.51
CA CYS A 26 2.87 3.52 -9.52
C CYS A 26 3.03 4.98 -9.96
N GLY A 27 3.99 5.69 -9.37
CA GLY A 27 4.23 7.11 -9.66
C GLY A 27 4.63 7.36 -11.11
N ASN A 28 5.46 6.49 -11.70
CA ASN A 28 5.84 6.57 -13.11
C ASN A 28 4.66 6.35 -14.04
N ARG A 29 3.81 5.35 -13.74
CA ARG A 29 2.65 5.02 -14.58
C ARG A 29 1.53 6.04 -14.47
N ALA A 30 1.28 6.58 -13.28
CA ALA A 30 0.36 7.70 -13.08
C ALA A 30 0.81 8.93 -13.89
N ARG A 31 2.11 9.29 -13.83
CA ARG A 31 2.67 10.38 -14.64
C ARG A 31 2.48 10.14 -16.15
N LEU A 32 2.75 8.93 -16.63
CA LEU A 32 2.57 8.59 -18.04
C LEU A 32 1.11 8.77 -18.49
N LEU A 33 0.15 8.24 -17.72
CA LEU A 33 -1.28 8.38 -18.02
C LEU A 33 -1.70 9.86 -18.01
N THR A 34 -1.28 10.63 -17.00
CA THR A 34 -1.54 12.08 -16.94
C THR A 34 -0.96 12.81 -18.16
N SER A 35 0.26 12.49 -18.58
CA SER A 35 0.87 13.08 -19.77
C SER A 35 0.08 12.76 -21.05
N LEU A 36 -0.36 11.51 -21.23
CA LEU A 36 -1.15 11.10 -22.39
C LEU A 36 -2.52 11.80 -22.43
N VAL A 37 -3.19 11.89 -21.28
CA VAL A 37 -4.47 12.61 -21.16
C VAL A 37 -4.28 14.11 -21.44
N ASN A 38 -3.23 14.72 -20.90
CA ASN A 38 -2.96 16.15 -21.09
C ASN A 38 -2.68 16.51 -22.56
N ILE A 39 -2.13 15.60 -23.36
CA ILE A 39 -1.95 15.83 -24.81
C ILE A 39 -3.31 16.02 -25.50
N VAL A 40 -4.32 15.27 -25.09
CA VAL A 40 -5.67 15.35 -25.67
C VAL A 40 -6.47 16.50 -25.04
N ALA A 41 -6.30 16.74 -23.74
CA ALA A 41 -7.06 17.73 -22.98
C ALA A 41 -6.52 19.18 -23.11
N ALA A 42 -5.30 19.36 -23.64
CA ALA A 42 -4.76 20.69 -23.92
C ALA A 42 -5.65 21.46 -24.92
N PRO A 43 -5.69 22.80 -24.87
CA PRO A 43 -6.41 23.59 -25.88
C PRO A 43 -5.92 23.28 -27.29
N GLY A 44 -6.83 22.89 -28.19
CA GLY A 44 -6.46 22.44 -29.55
C GLY A 44 -5.87 21.02 -29.60
N GLY A 45 -5.74 20.34 -28.46
CA GLY A 45 -5.11 19.03 -28.32
C GLY A 45 -5.96 17.92 -28.94
N PHE A 46 -7.27 17.99 -28.76
CA PHE A 46 -8.20 17.04 -29.38
C PHE A 46 -8.25 17.20 -30.91
N GLU A 47 -8.20 18.42 -31.41
CA GLU A 47 -8.16 18.74 -32.83
C GLU A 47 -6.86 18.25 -33.47
N ARG A 48 -5.72 18.45 -32.80
CA ARG A 48 -4.42 17.90 -33.22
C ARG A 48 -4.39 16.38 -33.15
N PHE A 49 -4.98 15.80 -32.10
CA PHE A 49 -5.14 14.36 -31.99
C PHE A 49 -5.94 13.81 -33.16
N CYS A 50 -7.08 14.43 -33.50
CA CYS A 50 -7.91 14.08 -34.64
C CYS A 50 -7.21 14.24 -35.99
N ALA A 51 -6.24 15.14 -36.09
CA ALA A 51 -5.43 15.35 -37.29
C ALA A 51 -4.39 14.25 -37.54
N TYR A 52 -4.08 13.40 -36.54
CA TYR A 52 -3.19 12.27 -36.75
C TYR A 52 -3.84 11.16 -37.59
N PRO A 53 -3.03 10.38 -38.33
CA PRO A 53 -3.50 9.16 -38.99
C PRO A 53 -4.24 8.24 -38.02
N GLU A 54 -5.28 7.55 -38.51
CA GLU A 54 -6.10 6.65 -37.70
C GLU A 54 -5.27 5.59 -36.95
N THR A 55 -4.24 5.04 -37.60
CA THR A 55 -3.31 4.08 -37.00
C THR A 55 -2.67 4.64 -35.74
N VAL A 56 -2.12 5.85 -35.82
CA VAL A 56 -1.47 6.54 -34.69
C VAL A 56 -2.47 6.84 -33.57
N ARG A 57 -3.67 7.31 -33.92
CA ARG A 57 -4.72 7.56 -32.93
C ARG A 57 -5.11 6.29 -32.18
N ARG A 58 -5.28 5.19 -32.91
CA ARG A 58 -5.57 3.87 -32.32
C ARG A 58 -4.45 3.42 -31.39
N ASP A 59 -3.20 3.51 -31.82
CA ASP A 59 -2.04 3.10 -31.01
C ASP A 59 -1.95 3.93 -29.71
N MET A 60 -2.23 5.24 -29.77
CA MET A 60 -2.27 6.10 -28.59
C MET A 60 -3.42 5.74 -27.63
N LEU A 61 -4.61 5.49 -28.16
CA LEU A 61 -5.77 5.05 -27.36
C LEU A 61 -5.53 3.68 -26.73
N GLU A 62 -4.92 2.76 -27.47
CA GLU A 62 -4.56 1.42 -27.01
C GLU A 62 -3.50 1.47 -25.92
N LEU A 63 -2.49 2.34 -26.06
CA LEU A 63 -1.51 2.60 -25.01
C LEU A 63 -2.17 3.16 -23.75
N MET A 64 -3.06 4.15 -23.86
CA MET A 64 -3.80 4.68 -22.70
C MET A 64 -4.65 3.60 -22.01
N ARG A 65 -5.32 2.76 -22.81
CA ARG A 65 -6.11 1.63 -22.30
C ARG A 65 -5.22 0.62 -21.56
N SER A 66 -4.12 0.17 -22.17
CA SER A 66 -3.17 -0.78 -21.56
C SER A 66 -2.62 -0.23 -20.24
N VAL A 67 -2.23 1.05 -20.22
CA VAL A 67 -1.72 1.67 -19.00
C VAL A 67 -2.79 1.69 -17.90
N ALA A 68 -4.03 2.03 -18.22
CA ALA A 68 -5.14 2.05 -17.27
C ALA A 68 -5.52 0.64 -16.77
N GLU A 69 -5.65 -0.34 -17.67
CA GLU A 69 -6.01 -1.72 -17.32
C GLU A 69 -4.99 -2.36 -16.40
N GLU A 70 -3.70 -2.20 -16.69
CA GLU A 70 -2.62 -2.70 -15.85
C GLU A 70 -2.53 -1.96 -14.49
N GLN A 71 -3.20 -0.81 -14.29
CA GLN A 71 -3.25 -0.15 -12.97
C GLN A 71 -4.30 -0.77 -12.04
N LEU A 72 -5.34 -1.41 -12.58
CA LEU A 72 -6.42 -1.98 -11.77
C LEU A 72 -5.95 -3.08 -10.79
N PRO A 73 -5.16 -4.09 -11.21
CA PRO A 73 -4.66 -5.11 -10.28
C PRO A 73 -3.74 -4.53 -9.22
N LEU A 74 -2.99 -3.48 -9.57
CA LEU A 74 -2.07 -2.79 -8.67
C LEU A 74 -2.83 -2.03 -7.58
N ILE A 75 -3.90 -1.32 -7.96
CA ILE A 75 -4.80 -0.64 -7.02
C ILE A 75 -5.46 -1.67 -6.10
N ALA A 76 -6.02 -2.76 -6.64
CA ALA A 76 -6.64 -3.81 -5.84
C ALA A 76 -5.66 -4.44 -4.83
N ALA A 77 -4.42 -4.73 -5.25
CA ALA A 77 -3.39 -5.26 -4.36
C ALA A 77 -2.98 -4.26 -3.27
N LEU A 78 -2.91 -2.97 -3.60
CA LEU A 78 -2.61 -1.90 -2.64
C LEU A 78 -3.75 -1.71 -1.62
N GLU A 79 -5.01 -1.77 -2.07
CA GLU A 79 -6.18 -1.72 -1.21
C GLU A 79 -6.22 -2.91 -0.25
N GLU A 80 -6.04 -4.12 -0.76
CA GLU A 80 -5.99 -5.34 0.06
C GLU A 80 -4.88 -5.26 1.12
N HIS A 81 -3.68 -4.79 0.72
CA HIS A 81 -2.57 -4.60 1.65
C HIS A 81 -2.86 -3.51 2.69
N ALA A 82 -3.48 -2.39 2.30
CA ALA A 82 -3.87 -1.33 3.22
C ALA A 82 -4.92 -1.83 4.25
N THR A 83 -5.90 -2.62 3.81
CA THR A 83 -6.90 -3.22 4.70
C THR A 83 -6.25 -4.19 5.69
N LYS A 84 -5.38 -5.09 5.21
CA LYS A 84 -4.67 -6.06 6.07
C LYS A 84 -3.76 -5.37 7.08
N SER A 85 -2.94 -4.42 6.63
CA SER A 85 -2.03 -3.69 7.53
C SER A 85 -2.79 -2.81 8.54
N GLY A 86 -3.93 -2.25 8.17
CA GLY A 86 -4.83 -1.54 9.10
C GLY A 86 -5.39 -2.47 10.17
N TYR A 87 -5.84 -3.66 9.77
CA TYR A 87 -6.30 -4.69 10.70
C TYR A 87 -5.19 -5.16 11.66
N GLU A 88 -3.99 -5.44 11.14
CA GLU A 88 -2.84 -5.85 11.95
C GLU A 88 -2.42 -4.79 12.96
N ARG A 89 -2.39 -3.50 12.56
CA ARG A 89 -2.12 -2.40 13.50
C ARG A 89 -3.20 -2.29 14.58
N GLY A 90 -4.47 -2.46 14.21
CA GLY A 90 -5.58 -2.45 15.18
C GLY A 90 -5.48 -3.60 16.18
N ALA A 91 -5.17 -4.81 15.70
CA ALA A 91 -4.96 -5.98 16.54
C ALA A 91 -3.75 -5.81 17.48
N GLN A 92 -2.66 -5.20 17.00
CA GLN A 92 -1.48 -4.91 17.82
C GLN A 92 -1.79 -3.86 18.89
N ALA A 93 -2.47 -2.76 18.54
CA ALA A 93 -2.88 -1.73 19.49
C ALA A 93 -3.80 -2.30 20.59
N ALA A 94 -4.75 -3.18 20.22
CA ALA A 94 -5.63 -3.83 21.19
C ALA A 94 -4.85 -4.75 22.17
N ARG A 95 -3.83 -5.46 21.68
CA ARG A 95 -2.95 -6.27 22.53
C ARG A 95 -2.14 -5.42 23.50
N GLU A 96 -1.62 -4.29 23.04
CA GLU A 96 -0.85 -3.35 23.89
C GLU A 96 -1.71 -2.77 25.01
N VAL A 97 -2.98 -2.45 24.74
CA VAL A 97 -3.94 -2.00 25.77
C VAL A 97 -4.17 -3.08 26.83
N LEU A 98 -4.43 -4.33 26.42
CA LEU A 98 -4.65 -5.43 27.37
C LEU A 98 -3.43 -5.68 28.26
N VAL A 99 -2.22 -5.62 27.69
CA VAL A 99 -0.98 -5.76 28.46
C VAL A 99 -0.82 -4.60 29.45
N HIS A 100 -1.14 -3.37 29.05
CA HIS A 100 -1.11 -2.22 29.96
C HIS A 100 -2.15 -2.31 31.07
N GLU A 101 -3.37 -2.78 30.78
CA GLU A 101 -4.42 -3.00 31.79
C GLU A 101 -4.01 -4.09 32.78
N GLU A 102 -3.45 -5.20 32.30
CA GLU A 102 -2.96 -6.29 33.14
C GLU A 102 -1.78 -5.84 34.01
N GLN A 103 -0.84 -5.06 33.45
CA GLN A 103 0.26 -4.47 34.22
C GLN A 103 -0.24 -3.47 35.26
N ALA A 104 -1.24 -2.65 34.93
CA ALA A 104 -1.84 -1.71 35.88
C ALA A 104 -2.58 -2.44 37.01
N ALA A 105 -3.34 -3.49 36.69
CA ALA A 105 -4.02 -4.32 37.68
C ALA A 105 -3.03 -5.05 38.60
N ASN A 106 -1.96 -5.63 38.04
CA ASN A 106 -0.91 -6.28 38.83
C ASN A 106 -0.15 -5.29 39.72
N SER A 107 0.08 -4.06 39.23
CA SER A 107 0.72 -3.00 40.02
C SER A 107 -0.17 -2.52 41.18
N ALA A 108 -1.49 -2.43 40.96
CA ALA A 108 -2.45 -2.08 41.99
C ALA A 108 -2.55 -3.16 43.09
N LEU A 109 -2.56 -4.44 42.69
CA LEU A 109 -2.54 -5.57 43.63
C LEU A 109 -1.26 -5.61 44.47
N HIS A 110 -0.11 -5.28 43.89
CA HIS A 110 1.15 -5.18 44.63
C HIS A 110 1.15 -4.04 45.66
N TYR A 111 0.55 -2.89 45.32
CA TYR A 111 0.42 -1.75 46.23
C TYR A 111 -0.50 -2.04 47.43
N ASP A 112 -1.60 -2.78 47.21
CA ASP A 112 -2.50 -3.21 48.29
C ASP A 112 -1.88 -4.29 49.19
N ALA A 113 -1.08 -5.21 48.63
CA ALA A 113 -0.39 -6.24 49.39
C ALA A 113 0.72 -5.68 50.29
N GLU A 114 1.45 -4.65 49.84
CA GLU A 114 2.49 -3.98 50.64
C GLU A 114 1.94 -3.09 51.76
N ASN A 115 0.70 -2.60 51.64
CA ASN A 115 0.04 -1.76 52.66
C ASN A 115 -0.80 -2.55 53.69
N GLN A 116 -1.08 -3.84 53.46
CA GLN A 116 -1.84 -4.66 54.41
C GLN A 116 -1.14 -5.01 55.75
N PRO A 117 0.20 -5.20 55.87
CA PRO A 117 0.78 -5.51 57.18
C PRO A 117 0.80 -4.31 58.15
N ALA A 118 0.49 -3.09 57.69
CA ALA A 118 0.57 -1.89 58.53
C ALA A 118 -0.71 -1.54 59.31
N GLN A 119 -1.87 -2.14 59.01
CA GLN A 119 -3.16 -1.76 59.62
C GLN A 119 -3.64 -2.66 60.78
N LEU A 120 -2.90 -3.71 61.15
CA LEU A 120 -3.30 -4.64 62.23
C LEU A 120 -2.65 -4.36 63.60
N LEU A 121 -1.98 -3.24 63.79
CA LEU A 121 -1.34 -2.86 65.07
C LEU A 121 -1.82 -1.48 65.53
N ILE A 122 -3.05 -1.42 66.02
CA ILE A 122 -3.48 -0.38 66.96
C ILE A 122 -3.81 -1.08 68.28
N PRO A 123 -2.89 -1.13 69.27
CA PRO A 123 -3.25 -1.52 70.62
C PRO A 123 -3.94 -0.34 71.33
N HIS A 124 -5.04 -0.67 71.99
CA HIS A 124 -5.84 0.18 72.88
C HIS A 124 -5.05 0.70 74.10
#